data_AF-B2G094-F1
#
_entry.id   AF-B2G094-F1
#
_cell.length_a   1.000
_cell.length_b   1.000
_cell.length_c   1.000
_cell.angle_alpha   90.00
_cell.angle_beta   90.00
_cell.angle_gamma   90.00
#
_symmetry.space_group_name_H-M   'P 1'
#
loop_
_entity.id
_entity.type
_entity.pdbx_description
1 polymer ?
#
loop_
_entity_poly.entity_id
_entity_poly.type
_entity_poly.pdbx_seq_one_letter_code
_entity_poly.pdbx_strand_id
1 'polypeptide(L)'
;TVTINELKYGTGYGTSKKQAKSEAARETLEILIPDMKDKITGKDAKGASNGGGAAILSVFDEIKIEDPRVAEFCAKTTEPSPHAILLTCLQRNFGLGEVHINYEVNTMKHRKNEFTMTVGKHVATVVCKNKRDGKQRASQAILQILHPHIKTWGSLLRLYGNRSVKSYKEKKQEEQEITVLQSKAAINQPNYAILEK
;
A
#
# COMPACT_ATOMS: atom_id res chain seq x y z
N THR A 1 -2.62 14.46 -4.75
CA THR A 1 -3.01 13.05 -4.60
C THR A 1 -3.86 12.63 -5.78
N VAL A 2 -3.67 11.41 -6.25
CA VAL A 2 -4.51 10.77 -7.28
C VAL A 2 -5.55 9.91 -6.58
N THR A 3 -6.81 10.01 -7.01
CA THR A 3 -7.92 9.21 -6.50
C THR A 3 -8.56 8.39 -7.62
N ILE A 4 -8.83 7.12 -7.37
CA ILE A 4 -9.51 6.21 -8.30
C ILE A 4 -10.59 5.48 -7.50
N ASN A 5 -11.85 5.56 -7.93
CA ASN A 5 -13.01 5.00 -7.21
C ASN A 5 -13.08 5.46 -5.74
N GLU A 6 -12.88 6.75 -5.49
CA GLU A 6 -12.88 7.36 -4.15
C GLU A 6 -11.73 6.90 -3.23
N LEU A 7 -10.87 6.00 -3.69
CA LEU A 7 -9.69 5.54 -2.96
C LEU A 7 -8.46 6.35 -3.37
N LYS A 8 -7.63 6.70 -2.39
CA LYS A 8 -6.39 7.46 -2.56
C LYS A 8 -5.26 6.51 -2.95
N TYR A 9 -4.53 6.87 -4.01
CA TYR A 9 -3.34 6.17 -4.48
C TYR A 9 -2.12 7.08 -4.22
N GLY A 10 -1.36 7.45 -5.26
CA GLY A 10 -0.15 8.23 -5.12
C GLY A 10 -0.40 9.66 -4.66
N THR A 11 0.49 10.15 -3.79
CA THR A 11 0.51 11.54 -3.31
C THR A 11 1.90 12.13 -3.54
N GLY A 12 2.00 12.96 -4.57
CA GLY A 12 3.21 13.73 -4.86
C GLY A 12 3.24 15.08 -4.16
N TYR A 13 4.46 15.50 -3.85
CA TYR A 13 4.82 16.78 -3.28
C TYR A 13 5.79 17.48 -4.24
N GLY A 14 6.05 18.76 -4.03
CA GLY A 14 7.00 19.47 -4.88
C GLY A 14 6.92 20.96 -4.74
N THR A 15 7.97 21.60 -5.21
CA THR A 15 8.11 23.06 -5.18
C THR A 15 7.15 23.76 -6.16
N SER A 16 6.60 23.02 -7.13
CA SER A 16 5.59 23.49 -8.05
C SER A 16 4.42 22.53 -8.19
N LYS A 17 3.24 23.05 -8.57
CA LYS A 17 2.06 22.24 -8.89
C LYS A 17 2.35 21.20 -9.99
N LYS A 18 3.23 21.53 -10.95
CA LYS A 18 3.63 20.61 -12.03
C LYS A 18 4.45 19.44 -11.47
N GLN A 19 5.42 19.73 -10.61
CA GLN A 19 6.25 18.71 -9.97
C GLN A 19 5.41 17.78 -9.08
N ALA A 20 4.56 18.36 -8.22
CA ALA A 20 3.69 17.57 -7.33
C ALA A 20 2.71 16.68 -8.11
N LYS A 21 2.16 17.15 -9.23
CA LYS A 21 1.32 16.32 -10.11
C LYS A 21 2.11 15.19 -10.75
N SER A 22 3.32 15.47 -11.24
CA SER A 22 4.17 14.46 -11.87
C SER A 22 4.60 13.38 -10.89
N GLU A 23 4.94 13.74 -9.65
CA GLU A 23 5.29 12.78 -8.60
C GLU A 23 4.07 11.94 -8.19
N ALA A 24 2.89 12.55 -8.02
CA ALA A 24 1.67 11.82 -7.68
C ALA A 24 1.28 10.80 -8.77
N ALA A 25 1.44 11.19 -10.04
CA ALA A 25 1.22 10.31 -11.18
C ALA A 25 2.24 9.17 -11.22
N ARG A 26 3.52 9.47 -10.98
CA ARG A 26 4.58 8.48 -10.94
C ARG A 26 4.35 7.42 -9.86
N GLU A 27 4.07 7.83 -8.63
CA GLU A 27 3.79 6.91 -7.52
C GLU A 27 2.56 6.03 -7.83
N THR A 28 1.53 6.61 -8.44
CA THR A 28 0.34 5.84 -8.85
C THR A 28 0.67 4.81 -9.93
N LEU A 29 1.51 5.15 -10.91
CA LEU A 29 1.95 4.22 -11.95
C LEU A 29 2.82 3.09 -11.39
N GLU A 30 3.73 3.39 -10.45
CA GLU A 30 4.57 2.39 -9.79
C GLU A 30 3.73 1.39 -8.96
N ILE A 31 2.58 1.82 -8.43
CA ILE A 31 1.64 0.96 -7.71
C ILE A 31 0.86 0.06 -8.68
N LEU A 32 0.34 0.63 -9.78
CA LEU A 32 -0.53 -0.08 -10.72
C LEU A 32 0.24 -0.99 -11.69
N ILE A 33 1.46 -0.60 -12.05
CA ILE A 33 2.28 -1.29 -13.04
C ILE A 33 3.72 -1.38 -12.50
N PRO A 34 4.03 -2.38 -11.66
CA PRO A 34 5.36 -2.54 -11.07
C PRO A 34 6.49 -2.56 -12.11
N ASP A 35 6.26 -3.19 -13.26
CA ASP A 35 7.21 -3.27 -14.39
C ASP A 35 7.55 -1.92 -15.01
N MET A 36 6.72 -0.88 -14.79
CA MET A 36 7.03 0.46 -15.27
C MET A 36 8.13 1.14 -14.45
N LYS A 37 8.44 0.65 -13.24
CA LYS A 37 9.54 1.18 -12.42
C LYS A 37 10.85 1.21 -13.21
N ASP A 38 11.14 0.14 -13.95
CA ASP A 38 12.38 0.01 -14.73
C ASP A 38 12.37 0.88 -16.00
N LYS A 39 11.19 1.16 -16.55
CA LYS A 39 11.02 2.00 -17.75
C LYS A 39 11.00 3.50 -17.44
N ILE A 40 10.47 3.91 -16.28
CA ILE A 40 10.41 5.31 -15.85
C ILE A 40 11.75 5.75 -15.22
N THR A 41 12.46 4.86 -14.54
CA THR A 41 13.74 5.20 -13.91
C THR A 41 14.92 5.22 -14.87
N GLY A 42 14.81 4.57 -16.04
CA GLY A 42 15.88 4.45 -17.02
C GLY A 42 17.15 3.90 -16.39
N LYS A 43 17.32 2.56 -16.33
CA LYS A 43 18.54 1.85 -15.92
C LYS A 43 19.56 2.72 -15.15
N ASP A 44 19.47 2.70 -13.82
CA ASP A 44 20.56 2.94 -12.83
C ASP A 44 20.06 3.45 -11.46
N ALA A 45 18.85 3.08 -11.04
CA ALA A 45 18.46 3.19 -9.63
C ALA A 45 19.01 1.99 -8.79
N LYS A 46 20.32 1.69 -8.91
CA LYS A 46 21.03 0.79 -7.98
C LYS A 46 21.35 1.43 -6.62
N GLY A 47 20.89 2.66 -6.37
CA GLY A 47 21.30 3.46 -5.21
C GLY A 47 20.26 3.70 -4.10
N ALA A 48 19.00 3.26 -4.22
CA ALA A 48 17.96 3.62 -3.24
C ALA A 48 17.12 2.45 -2.69
N SER A 49 17.39 1.21 -3.10
CA SER A 49 16.77 0.03 -2.48
C SER A 49 17.67 -0.52 -1.36
N ASN A 50 17.75 0.21 -0.25
CA ASN A 50 18.36 -0.34 0.95
C ASN A 50 17.56 -1.56 1.43
N GLY A 51 18.19 -2.74 1.36
CA GLY A 51 17.93 -3.91 2.19
C GLY A 51 16.74 -4.81 1.82
N GLY A 52 17.03 -5.97 1.22
CA GLY A 52 16.31 -7.27 1.34
C GLY A 52 14.85 -7.38 0.91
N GLY A 53 14.01 -6.39 1.21
CA GLY A 53 12.57 -6.52 1.05
C GLY A 53 11.98 -5.99 -0.26
N ALA A 54 12.76 -5.31 -1.10
CA ALA A 54 12.34 -5.09 -2.49
C ALA A 54 12.17 -6.44 -3.22
N ALA A 55 13.06 -7.40 -2.95
CA ALA A 55 12.99 -8.76 -3.50
C ALA A 55 11.85 -9.60 -2.87
N ILE A 56 11.45 -9.30 -1.63
CA ILE A 56 10.30 -9.96 -1.00
C ILE A 56 8.99 -9.44 -1.62
N LEU A 57 8.88 -8.12 -1.87
CA LEU A 57 7.70 -7.56 -2.53
C LEU A 57 7.50 -8.06 -3.97
N SER A 58 8.58 -8.31 -4.72
CA SER A 58 8.45 -8.84 -6.09
C SER A 58 7.81 -10.21 -6.15
N VAL A 59 7.96 -11.06 -5.11
CA VAL A 59 7.24 -12.34 -5.04
C VAL A 59 5.73 -12.14 -4.98
N PHE A 60 5.27 -11.06 -4.35
CA PHE A 60 3.84 -10.73 -4.25
C PHE A 60 3.27 -10.11 -5.53
N ASP A 61 4.10 -9.70 -6.49
CA ASP A 61 3.64 -9.19 -7.78
C ASP A 61 3.09 -10.29 -8.68
N GLU A 62 3.45 -11.54 -8.44
CA GLU A 62 2.91 -12.70 -9.17
C GLU A 62 1.69 -13.32 -8.47
N ILE A 63 1.43 -12.93 -7.22
CA ILE A 63 0.36 -13.51 -6.39
C ILE A 63 -0.91 -12.70 -6.57
N LYS A 64 -2.01 -13.35 -6.95
CA LYS A 64 -3.34 -12.73 -7.04
C LYS A 64 -3.88 -12.38 -5.65
N ILE A 65 -4.71 -11.33 -5.58
CA ILE A 65 -5.30 -10.86 -4.32
C ILE A 65 -6.09 -11.96 -3.60
N GLU A 66 -6.85 -12.76 -4.35
CA GLU A 66 -7.71 -13.83 -3.82
C GLU A 66 -7.00 -15.19 -3.66
N ASP A 67 -5.67 -15.25 -3.81
CA ASP A 67 -4.94 -16.51 -3.62
C ASP A 67 -5.03 -16.96 -2.13
N PRO A 68 -5.51 -18.19 -1.86
CA PRO A 68 -5.67 -18.69 -0.50
C PRO A 68 -4.40 -18.65 0.35
N ARG A 69 -3.21 -18.67 -0.28
CA ARG A 69 -1.91 -18.71 0.38
C ARG A 69 -1.41 -17.34 0.81
N VAL A 70 -2.04 -16.24 0.37
CA VAL A 70 -1.61 -14.87 0.71
C VAL A 70 -1.45 -14.68 2.22
N ALA A 71 -2.39 -15.17 3.02
CA ALA A 71 -2.32 -15.04 4.47
C ALA A 71 -1.11 -15.77 5.08
N GLU A 72 -0.73 -16.91 4.51
CA GLU A 72 0.45 -17.67 4.94
C GLU A 72 1.74 -16.95 4.51
N PHE A 73 1.78 -16.45 3.27
CA PHE A 73 2.92 -15.69 2.77
C PHE A 73 3.16 -14.42 3.59
N CYS A 74 2.12 -13.63 3.88
CA CYS A 74 2.22 -12.47 4.76
C CYS A 74 2.85 -12.82 6.12
N ALA A 75 2.42 -13.94 6.72
CA ALA A 75 2.95 -14.38 8.01
C ALA A 75 4.44 -14.76 7.93
N LYS A 76 4.89 -15.40 6.84
CA LYS A 76 6.30 -15.78 6.63
C LYS A 76 7.19 -14.58 6.31
N THR A 77 6.67 -13.57 5.63
CA THR A 77 7.44 -12.40 5.17
C THR A 77 7.27 -11.17 6.07
N THR A 78 6.66 -11.33 7.25
CA THR A 78 6.35 -10.26 8.21
C THR A 78 5.54 -9.09 7.64
N GLU A 79 4.79 -9.34 6.56
CA GLU A 79 3.87 -8.38 5.98
C GLU A 79 2.50 -8.47 6.68
N PRO A 80 1.71 -7.39 6.71
CA PRO A 80 0.42 -7.38 7.37
C PRO A 80 -0.56 -8.36 6.72
N SER A 81 -1.38 -9.00 7.55
CA SER A 81 -2.40 -9.95 7.07
C SER A 81 -3.46 -9.26 6.20
N PRO A 82 -4.18 -9.99 5.33
CA PRO A 82 -5.24 -9.40 4.50
C PRO A 82 -6.28 -8.58 5.25
N HIS A 83 -6.71 -9.04 6.42
CA HIS A 83 -7.63 -8.29 7.28
C HIS A 83 -7.00 -6.97 7.79
N ALA A 84 -5.72 -6.98 8.15
CA ALA A 84 -5.01 -5.76 8.57
C ALA A 84 -4.83 -4.75 7.43
N ILE A 85 -4.57 -5.24 6.21
CA ILE A 85 -4.54 -4.41 5.00
C ILE A 85 -5.92 -3.78 4.75
N LEU A 86 -7.01 -4.56 4.88
CA LEU A 86 -8.36 -4.04 4.76
C LEU A 86 -8.66 -2.95 5.78
N LEU A 87 -8.33 -3.16 7.06
CA LEU A 87 -8.51 -2.12 8.09
C LEU A 87 -7.74 -0.83 7.74
N THR A 88 -6.49 -0.96 7.29
CA THR A 88 -5.67 0.18 6.86
C THR A 88 -6.28 0.90 5.66
N CYS A 89 -6.78 0.15 4.67
CA CYS A 89 -7.49 0.69 3.52
C CYS A 89 -8.72 1.49 3.95
N LEU A 90 -9.54 0.94 4.84
CA LEU A 90 -10.74 1.62 5.32
C LEU A 90 -10.40 2.89 6.11
N GLN A 91 -9.45 2.79 7.03
CA GLN A 91 -9.01 3.92 7.86
C GLN A 91 -8.49 5.09 7.03
N ARG A 92 -7.69 4.83 5.98
CA ARG A 92 -7.08 5.88 5.15
C ARG A 92 -8.06 6.59 4.22
N ASN A 93 -9.08 5.88 3.77
CA ASN A 93 -10.01 6.37 2.76
C ASN A 93 -11.31 6.92 3.36
N PHE A 94 -11.83 6.29 4.42
CA PHE A 94 -13.14 6.62 5.02
C PHE A 94 -13.06 7.09 6.48
N GLY A 95 -11.87 7.13 7.07
CA GLY A 95 -11.67 7.58 8.46
C GLY A 95 -12.00 6.52 9.53
N LEU A 96 -11.70 6.85 10.79
CA LEU A 96 -11.71 5.91 11.92
C LEU A 96 -13.11 5.50 12.44
N GLY A 97 -14.19 6.16 12.00
CA GLY A 97 -15.52 6.01 12.62
C GLY A 97 -16.68 5.62 11.70
N GLU A 98 -16.50 5.65 10.38
CA GLU A 98 -17.63 5.51 9.45
C GLU A 98 -17.86 4.06 8.99
N VAL A 99 -16.80 3.24 8.92
CA VAL A 99 -16.91 1.89 8.33
C VAL A 99 -17.00 0.81 9.39
N HIS A 100 -18.22 0.35 9.64
CA HIS A 100 -18.48 -0.83 10.45
C HIS A 100 -18.33 -2.10 9.60
N ILE A 101 -17.56 -3.07 10.11
CA ILE A 101 -17.42 -4.39 9.49
C ILE A 101 -18.29 -5.39 10.25
N ASN A 102 -19.31 -5.92 9.57
CA ASN A 102 -20.14 -7.00 10.10
C ASN A 102 -19.60 -8.37 9.64
N TYR A 103 -19.69 -9.37 10.50
CA TYR A 103 -19.24 -10.73 10.24
C TYR A 103 -20.35 -11.72 10.58
N GLU A 104 -20.73 -12.54 9.62
CA GLU A 104 -21.72 -13.60 9.78
C GLU A 104 -21.08 -14.94 9.42
N VAL A 105 -21.38 -15.98 10.22
CA VAL A 105 -20.84 -17.32 10.00
C VAL A 105 -21.99 -18.31 10.01
N ASN A 106 -22.21 -18.96 8.87
CA ASN A 106 -23.23 -19.98 8.70
C ASN A 106 -22.57 -21.36 8.65
N THR A 107 -23.00 -22.28 9.51
CA THR A 107 -22.52 -23.65 9.47
C THR A 107 -23.31 -24.42 8.41
N MET A 108 -22.63 -24.89 7.37
CA MET A 108 -23.26 -25.68 6.31
C MET A 108 -23.16 -27.19 6.59
N LYS A 109 -23.99 -27.97 5.88
CA LYS A 109 -23.88 -29.43 5.83
C LYS A 109 -22.49 -29.84 5.33
N HIS A 110 -21.95 -30.96 5.82
CA HIS A 110 -20.61 -31.50 5.49
C HIS A 110 -19.40 -30.73 6.05
N ARG A 111 -19.49 -30.14 7.27
CA ARG A 111 -18.37 -29.48 7.99
C ARG A 111 -17.71 -28.32 7.24
N LYS A 112 -18.41 -27.70 6.29
CA LYS A 112 -17.98 -26.45 5.65
C LYS A 112 -18.65 -25.29 6.37
N ASN A 113 -17.90 -24.23 6.64
CA ASN A 113 -18.44 -23.01 7.21
C ASN A 113 -18.50 -21.95 6.11
N GLU A 114 -19.62 -21.27 5.97
CA GLU A 114 -19.73 -20.10 5.12
C GLU A 114 -19.49 -18.85 5.98
N PHE A 115 -18.63 -17.97 5.51
CA PHE A 115 -18.28 -16.72 6.20
C PHE A 115 -18.65 -15.56 5.31
N THR A 116 -19.57 -14.72 5.78
CA THR A 116 -19.99 -13.50 5.11
C THR A 116 -19.41 -12.30 5.84
N MET A 117 -18.83 -11.38 5.09
CA MET A 117 -18.34 -10.11 5.59
C MET A 117 -18.97 -8.96 4.81
N THR A 118 -19.47 -7.98 5.57
CA THR A 118 -20.10 -6.78 5.02
C THR A 118 -19.31 -5.56 5.48
N VAL A 119 -18.90 -4.74 4.52
CA VAL A 119 -18.11 -3.51 4.70
C VAL A 119 -18.81 -2.39 3.95
N GLY A 120 -19.63 -1.61 4.65
CA GLY A 120 -20.48 -0.59 4.03
C GLY A 120 -21.40 -1.21 2.96
N LYS A 121 -21.21 -0.80 1.69
CA LYS A 121 -21.95 -1.32 0.52
C LYS A 121 -21.40 -2.63 -0.06
N HIS A 122 -20.25 -3.10 0.42
CA HIS A 122 -19.56 -4.25 -0.15
C HIS A 122 -19.80 -5.50 0.70
N VAL A 123 -20.21 -6.60 0.07
CA VAL A 123 -20.47 -7.87 0.73
C VAL A 123 -19.65 -8.95 0.05
N ALA A 124 -19.00 -9.81 0.83
CA ALA A 124 -18.27 -10.96 0.33
C ALA A 124 -18.58 -12.20 1.17
N THR A 125 -18.88 -13.31 0.50
CA THR A 125 -19.18 -14.60 1.12
C THR A 125 -18.18 -15.64 0.64
N VAL A 126 -17.55 -16.34 1.58
CA VAL A 126 -16.50 -17.33 1.30
C VAL A 126 -16.70 -18.60 2.09
N VAL A 127 -16.43 -19.74 1.46
CA VAL A 127 -16.46 -21.06 2.12
C VAL A 127 -15.13 -21.32 2.81
N CYS A 128 -15.14 -21.43 4.13
CA CYS A 128 -13.96 -21.55 4.98
C CYS A 128 -13.91 -22.78 5.89
N LYS A 129 -12.67 -23.14 6.25
CA LYS A 129 -12.42 -24.26 7.19
C LYS A 129 -12.63 -23.81 8.63
N ASN A 130 -12.25 -22.57 8.95
CA ASN A 130 -12.38 -21.98 10.27
C ASN A 130 -12.61 -20.46 10.19
N LYS A 131 -13.04 -19.85 11.29
CA LYS A 131 -13.35 -18.40 11.37
C LYS A 131 -12.15 -17.51 11.01
N ARG A 132 -10.93 -17.94 11.34
CA ARG A 132 -9.70 -17.17 11.06
C ARG A 132 -9.41 -17.11 9.56
N ASP A 133 -9.50 -18.25 8.88
CA ASP A 133 -9.36 -18.38 7.44
C ASP A 133 -10.47 -17.63 6.70
N GLY A 134 -11.73 -17.78 7.15
CA GLY A 134 -12.88 -17.05 6.60
C GLY A 134 -12.69 -15.54 6.65
N LYS A 135 -12.23 -15.00 7.79
CA LYS A 135 -11.92 -13.58 7.95
C LYS A 135 -10.88 -13.11 6.93
N GLN A 136 -9.79 -13.85 6.73
CA GLN A 136 -8.73 -13.45 5.80
C GLN A 136 -9.20 -13.51 4.35
N ARG A 137 -9.89 -14.58 3.95
CA ARG A 137 -10.37 -14.74 2.57
C ARG A 137 -11.50 -13.79 2.20
N ALA A 138 -12.43 -13.55 3.11
CA ALA A 138 -13.42 -12.50 2.90
C ALA A 138 -12.74 -11.13 2.76
N SER A 139 -11.64 -10.89 3.49
CA SER A 139 -10.90 -9.61 3.40
C SER A 139 -10.23 -9.42 2.06
N GLN A 140 -9.67 -10.50 1.49
CA GLN A 140 -9.15 -10.50 0.13
C GLN A 140 -10.24 -10.18 -0.89
N ALA A 141 -11.41 -10.82 -0.79
CA ALA A 141 -12.54 -10.59 -1.69
C ALA A 141 -13.04 -9.14 -1.62
N ILE A 142 -13.20 -8.58 -0.41
CA ILE A 142 -13.57 -7.16 -0.25
C ILE A 142 -12.50 -6.24 -0.84
N LEU A 143 -11.21 -6.52 -0.61
CA LEU A 143 -10.11 -5.74 -1.19
C LEU A 143 -10.13 -5.78 -2.73
N GLN A 144 -10.46 -6.92 -3.33
CA GLN A 144 -10.59 -7.06 -4.78
C GLN A 144 -11.78 -6.24 -5.33
N ILE A 145 -12.90 -6.19 -4.60
CA ILE A 145 -14.06 -5.35 -4.95
C ILE A 145 -13.72 -3.86 -4.85
N LEU A 146 -12.97 -3.45 -3.82
CA LEU A 146 -12.53 -2.07 -3.63
C LEU A 146 -11.50 -1.64 -4.69
N HIS A 147 -10.63 -2.56 -5.12
CA HIS A 147 -9.56 -2.30 -6.08
C HIS A 147 -9.70 -3.16 -7.35
N PRO A 148 -10.71 -2.91 -8.21
CA PRO A 148 -10.95 -3.73 -9.39
C PRO A 148 -9.81 -3.69 -10.42
N HIS A 149 -9.01 -2.62 -10.40
CA HIS A 149 -7.87 -2.45 -11.31
C HIS A 149 -6.57 -3.09 -10.80
N ILE A 150 -6.52 -3.47 -9.51
CA ILE A 150 -5.37 -4.13 -8.93
C ILE A 150 -5.62 -5.64 -8.96
N LYS A 151 -4.67 -6.38 -9.53
CA LYS A 151 -4.78 -7.84 -9.67
C LYS A 151 -3.89 -8.60 -8.69
N THR A 152 -2.84 -7.95 -8.19
CA THR A 152 -1.73 -8.59 -7.48
C THR A 152 -1.65 -8.08 -6.03
N TRP A 153 -1.20 -8.95 -5.14
CA TRP A 153 -1.05 -8.60 -3.72
C TRP A 153 0.09 -7.61 -3.48
N GLY A 154 1.14 -7.66 -4.29
CA GLY A 154 2.29 -6.76 -4.21
C GLY A 154 1.88 -5.29 -4.38
N SER A 155 0.97 -4.99 -5.31
CA SER A 155 0.41 -3.64 -5.46
C SER A 155 -0.37 -3.17 -4.22
N LEU A 156 -1.13 -4.06 -3.57
CA LEU A 156 -1.78 -3.73 -2.29
C LEU A 156 -0.78 -3.50 -1.15
N LEU A 157 0.31 -4.26 -1.10
CA LEU A 157 1.38 -4.04 -0.13
C LEU A 157 2.10 -2.70 -0.33
N ARG A 158 2.24 -2.24 -1.58
CA ARG A 158 2.75 -0.87 -1.84
C ARG A 158 1.78 0.20 -1.35
N LEU A 159 0.47 -0.02 -1.48
CA LEU A 159 -0.55 0.92 -1.03
C LEU A 159 -0.75 0.94 0.49
N TYR A 160 -0.73 -0.21 1.14
CA TYR A 160 -1.19 -0.36 2.53
C TYR A 160 -0.26 -1.20 3.41
N GLY A 161 0.75 -1.84 2.84
CA GLY A 161 1.73 -2.65 3.57
C GLY A 161 2.64 -1.82 4.48
N ASN A 162 3.56 -2.48 5.16
CA ASN A 162 4.41 -1.84 6.17
C ASN A 162 5.22 -0.65 5.62
N ARG A 163 5.57 -0.70 4.34
CA ARG A 163 6.37 0.32 3.63
C ARG A 163 5.53 1.43 2.99
N SER A 164 4.20 1.28 2.99
CA SER A 164 3.30 2.25 2.36
C SER A 164 3.21 3.57 3.12
N VAL A 165 3.56 3.57 4.41
CA VAL A 165 3.75 4.79 5.17
C VAL A 165 5.24 5.12 5.08
N LYS A 166 5.63 6.16 4.33
CA LYS A 166 6.87 6.87 4.67
C LYS A 166 6.73 7.24 6.15
N SER A 167 7.56 6.66 7.00
CA SER A 167 7.38 6.80 8.44
C SER A 167 7.26 8.28 8.77
N TYR A 168 6.35 8.69 9.66
CA TYR A 168 6.30 10.08 10.13
C TYR A 168 7.68 10.56 10.60
N LYS A 169 8.53 9.62 11.07
CA LYS A 169 9.95 9.87 11.36
C LYS A 169 10.80 10.20 10.13
N GLU A 170 10.68 9.46 9.02
CA GLU A 170 11.39 9.77 7.78
C GLU A 170 10.92 11.11 7.20
N LYS A 171 9.60 11.37 7.25
CA LYS A 171 9.03 12.66 6.82
C LYS A 171 9.54 13.84 7.66
N LYS A 172 9.59 13.67 8.98
CA LYS A 172 10.13 14.69 9.89
C LYS A 172 11.65 14.84 9.73
N GLN A 173 12.38 13.77 9.42
CA GLN A 173 13.81 13.84 9.12
C GLN A 173 14.09 14.56 7.81
N GLU A 174 13.34 14.28 6.75
CA GLU A 174 13.47 15.01 5.47
C GLU A 174 13.14 16.50 5.66
N GLU A 175 12.07 16.84 6.39
CA GLU A 175 11.73 18.24 6.73
C GLU A 175 12.80 18.92 7.60
N GLN A 176 13.38 18.19 8.57
CA GLN A 176 14.45 18.69 9.42
C GLN A 176 15.75 18.89 8.64
N GLU A 177 16.10 17.98 7.73
CA GLU A 177 17.27 18.11 6.85
C GLU A 177 17.13 19.34 5.94
N ILE A 178 15.94 19.58 5.36
CA ILE A 178 15.66 20.78 4.56
C ILE A 178 15.80 22.05 5.41
N THR A 179 15.27 22.05 6.64
CA THR A 179 15.36 23.19 7.56
C THR A 179 16.82 23.47 7.97
N VAL A 180 17.62 22.42 8.20
CA VAL A 180 19.04 22.54 8.52
C VAL A 180 19.85 23.04 7.32
N LEU A 181 19.50 22.62 6.10
CA LEU A 181 20.14 23.10 4.89
C LEU A 181 19.82 24.59 4.61
N GLN A 182 18.60 25.01 4.93
CA GLN A 182 18.19 26.42 4.84
C GLN A 182 18.83 27.29 5.93
N SER A 183 18.97 26.77 7.16
CA SER A 183 19.62 27.52 8.25
C SER A 183 21.15 27.60 8.12
N LYS A 184 21.78 26.63 7.44
CA LYS A 184 23.20 26.66 7.06
C LYS A 184 23.48 27.54 5.84
N ALA A 185 22.46 27.95 5.10
CA ALA A 185 22.60 28.95 4.04
C ALA A 185 22.66 30.34 4.68
N ALA A 186 23.86 30.85 4.91
CA ALA A 186 24.05 32.23 5.35
C ALA A 186 23.55 33.20 4.27
N ILE A 187 22.82 34.24 4.67
CA ILE A 187 22.38 35.32 3.78
C ILE A 187 23.64 35.93 3.15
N ASN A 188 23.74 35.83 1.81
CA ASN A 188 24.84 36.31 0.95
C ASN A 188 26.10 35.43 0.80
N GLN A 189 26.06 34.12 1.07
CA GLN A 189 27.13 33.21 0.59
C GLN A 189 26.59 31.98 -0.16
N PRO A 190 27.29 31.50 -1.20
CA PRO A 190 26.90 30.27 -1.91
C PRO A 190 26.97 29.05 -0.99
N ASN A 191 25.97 28.16 -1.09
CA ASN A 191 25.95 26.91 -0.34
C ASN A 191 26.84 25.85 -1.04
N TYR A 192 28.06 25.68 -0.54
CA TYR A 192 29.04 24.73 -1.08
C TYR A 192 28.62 23.26 -0.95
N ALA A 193 27.65 22.92 -0.09
CA ALA A 193 27.16 21.54 0.06
C ALA A 193 26.34 21.05 -1.16
N ILE A 194 25.95 21.95 -2.07
CA ILE A 194 25.23 21.61 -3.32
C ILE A 194 26.22 21.35 -4.47
N LEU A 195 27.46 21.86 -4.38
CA LEU A 195 28.46 21.77 -5.44
C LEU A 195 29.20 20.43 -5.49
N GLU A 196 29.14 19.61 -4.43
CA GLU A 196 29.79 18.29 -4.36
C GLU A 196 28.84 17.11 -4.64
N LYS A 197 27.64 17.36 -5.17
CA LYS A 197 26.65 16.35 -5.51
C LYS A 197 26.41 16.29 -7.02
#